data_AF-E1YHY5-F1
#
_entry.id   AF-E1YHY5-F1
#
_cell.length_a   1.000
_cell.length_b   1.000
_cell.length_c   1.000
_cell.angle_alpha   90.00
_cell.angle_beta   90.00
_cell.angle_gamma   90.00
#
_symmetry.space_group_name_H-M   'P 1'
#
loop_
_entity.id
_entity.type
_entity.pdbx_description
1 polymer ?
#
loop_
_entity_poly.entity_id
_entity_poly.type
_entity_poly.pdbx_seq_one_letter_code
_entity_poly.pdbx_strand_id
1 'polypeptide(L)' 'MIQKIYEVDPLLCPKCQGPMKIISIIDQAEIIQKILRHLNLWDTRNHDPLPESPPYIPELTYDDSDSQIPAYDYWN' A
#
# COMPACT_ATOMS: atom_id res chain seq x y z
N MET A 1 3.05 5.93 2.57
CA MET A 1 1.69 5.37 2.41
C MET A 1 1.79 4.13 1.55
N ILE A 2 1.53 2.94 2.11
CA ILE A 2 1.56 1.67 1.35
C ILE A 2 0.37 1.66 0.39
N GLN A 3 0.60 1.42 -0.90
CA GLN A 3 -0.48 1.17 -1.86
C GLN A 3 -1.22 -0.08 -1.42
N LYS A 4 -2.44 0.11 -0.93
CA LYS A 4 -3.39 -0.97 -0.67
C LYS A 4 -3.84 -1.51 -2.04
N ILE A 5 -3.12 -2.50 -2.56
CA ILE A 5 -3.59 -3.32 -3.67
C ILE A 5 -4.68 -4.24 -3.09
N TYR A 6 -5.94 -3.88 -3.29
CA TYR A 6 -7.07 -4.77 -3.12
C TYR A 6 -7.73 -4.91 -4.49
N GLU A 7 -7.82 -6.15 -5.01
CA GLU A 7 -8.85 -6.68 -5.95
C GLU A 7 -8.39 -7.81 -6.90
N VAL A 8 -7.29 -8.52 -6.61
CA VAL A 8 -6.99 -9.76 -7.36
C VAL A 8 -6.55 -10.85 -6.40
N ASP A 9 -7.31 -11.95 -6.35
CA ASP A 9 -6.84 -13.18 -5.71
C ASP A 9 -5.66 -13.73 -6.53
N PRO A 10 -4.43 -13.71 -5.98
CA PRO A 10 -3.25 -14.17 -6.71
C PRO A 10 -3.27 -15.68 -6.96
N LEU A 11 -4.21 -16.42 -6.36
CA LEU A 11 -4.42 -17.85 -6.57
C LEU A 11 -5.51 -18.14 -7.61
N LEU A 12 -5.93 -17.16 -8.41
CA LEU A 12 -6.76 -17.38 -9.59
C LEU A 12 -5.96 -17.12 -10.87
N CYS A 13 -6.03 -18.06 -11.82
CA CYS A 13 -5.38 -17.89 -13.12
C CYS A 13 -6.04 -16.74 -13.90
N PRO A 14 -5.31 -15.70 -14.36
CA PRO A 14 -5.90 -14.58 -15.07
C PRO A 14 -6.47 -14.94 -16.46
N LYS A 15 -6.08 -16.10 -17.01
CA LYS A 15 -6.54 -16.56 -18.33
C LYS A 15 -7.83 -17.38 -18.28
N CYS A 16 -7.97 -18.27 -17.29
CA CYS A 16 -9.06 -19.24 -17.22
C CYS A 16 -9.83 -19.25 -15.90
N GLN A 17 -9.47 -18.37 -14.95
CA GLN A 17 -10.08 -18.23 -13.62
C GLN A 17 -10.05 -19.52 -12.77
N GLY A 18 -9.23 -20.51 -13.14
CA GLY A 18 -9.03 -21.73 -12.36
C GLY A 18 -8.21 -21.48 -11.10
N PRO A 19 -8.40 -22.30 -10.04
CA PRO A 19 -7.63 -22.18 -8.81
C PRO A 19 -6.18 -22.62 -9.01
N MET A 20 -5.25 -21.84 -8.47
CA MET A 20 -3.81 -22.10 -8.44
C MET A 20 -3.37 -22.49 -7.03
N LYS A 21 -2.20 -23.14 -6.94
CA LYS A 21 -1.63 -23.58 -5.66
C LYS A 21 -0.15 -23.22 -5.61
N ILE A 22 0.33 -22.86 -4.43
CA ILE A 22 1.75 -22.68 -4.17
C ILE A 22 2.37 -24.08 -4.05
N ILE A 23 3.34 -24.39 -4.90
CA ILE A 23 4.03 -25.69 -4.91
C ILE A 23 5.39 -25.66 -4.21
N SER A 24 6.04 -24.49 -4.16
CA SER A 24 7.35 -24.30 -3.55
C SER A 24 7.63 -22.82 -3.31
N ILE A 25 8.60 -22.54 -2.43
CA ILE A 25 9.15 -21.21 -2.15
C ILE A 25 10.64 -21.27 -2.49
N ILE A 26 11.16 -20.22 -3.13
CA ILE A 26 12.59 -20.05 -3.44
C ILE A 26 13.10 -18.88 -2.62
N ASP A 27 14.08 -19.11 -1.74
CA ASP A 27 14.67 -18.10 -0.84
C ASP A 27 16.12 -17.74 -1.20
N GLN A 28 16.75 -18.48 -2.11
CA GLN A 28 18.12 -18.26 -2.54
C GLN A 28 18.23 -17.08 -3.51
N ALA A 29 18.84 -15.98 -3.05
CA ALA A 29 18.96 -14.73 -3.80
C ALA A 29 19.59 -14.91 -5.20
N GLU A 30 20.63 -15.74 -5.31
CA GLU A 30 21.30 -15.99 -6.60
C GLU A 30 20.38 -16.68 -7.62
N ILE A 31 19.53 -17.60 -7.16
CA ILE A 31 18.56 -18.30 -8.01
C ILE A 31 17.46 -17.34 -8.43
N ILE A 32 16.93 -16.55 -7.49
CA ILE A 32 15.93 -15.53 -7.76
C ILE A 32 16.45 -14.57 -8.84
N GLN A 33 17.69 -14.08 -8.72
CA GLN A 33 18.30 -13.19 -9.69
C GLN A 33 18.44 -13.87 -11.07
N LYS A 34 18.91 -15.12 -11.13
CA LYS A 34 19.04 -15.86 -12.41
C LYS A 34 17.68 -16.01 -13.11
N ILE A 35 16.63 -16.36 -12.38
CA ILE A 35 15.26 -16.51 -12.92
C ILE A 35 14.75 -15.18 -13.45
N LEU A 36 14.82 -14.11 -12.63
CA LEU A 36 14.32 -12.79 -13.01
C LEU A 36 15.06 -12.22 -14.22
N ARG A 37 16.38 -12.41 -14.30
CA ARG A 37 17.17 -12.03 -15.48
C ARG A 37 16.77 -12.80 -16.72
N HIS A 38 16.56 -14.12 -16.62
CA HIS A 38 16.12 -14.94 -17.75
C HIS A 38 14.75 -14.50 -18.29
N LEU A 39 13.85 -14.06 -17.40
CA LEU A 39 12.52 -13.58 -17.76
C LEU A 39 12.49 -12.09 -18.19
N ASN A 40 13.62 -11.39 -18.20
CA ASN A 40 13.71 -9.93 -18.38
C ASN A 40 12.85 -9.14 -17.37
N LEU A 41 12.67 -9.67 -16.17
CA LEU A 41 11.92 -9.05 -15.06
C LEU A 41 12.84 -8.42 -14.01
N TRP A 42 14.16 -8.47 -14.20
CA TRP A 42 15.13 -7.82 -13.33
C TRP A 42 15.12 -6.30 -13.60
N ASP A 43 14.10 -5.61 -13.09
CA ASP A 43 13.97 -4.16 -13.20
C ASP A 43 14.47 -3.51 -11.91
N THR A 44 15.64 -2.84 -11.98
CA THR A 44 16.26 -2.11 -10.87
C THR A 44 15.58 -0.75 -10.70
N ARG A 45 14.25 -0.69 -10.82
CA ARG A 45 13.51 0.53 -10.49
C ARG A 45 13.78 0.79 -9.03
N ASN A 46 14.53 1.85 -8.78
CA ASN A 46 14.70 2.37 -7.45
C ASN A 46 13.28 2.65 -6.96
N HIS A 47 12.85 1.96 -5.91
CA HIS A 47 11.65 2.31 -5.17
C HIS A 47 11.91 3.61 -4.38
N ASP A 48 12.65 4.55 -4.99
CA ASP A 48 12.90 5.85 -4.43
C ASP A 48 11.54 6.44 -4.10
N PRO A 49 11.37 6.92 -2.85
CA PRO A 49 10.21 7.72 -2.54
C PRO A 49 10.07 8.82 -3.58
N LEU A 50 8.85 9.04 -4.07
CA LEU A 50 8.52 10.24 -4.84
C LEU A 50 9.09 11.46 -4.08
N PRO A 51 9.69 12.44 -4.77
CA PRO A 51 10.35 13.56 -4.13
C PRO A 51 9.41 14.21 -3.10
N GLU A 52 9.95 14.43 -1.89
CA GLU A 52 9.25 14.92 -0.71
C GLU A 52 8.64 16.32 -0.97
N SER A 53 7.46 16.38 -1.57
CA SER A 53 6.60 17.53 -1.33
C SER A 53 5.99 17.34 0.06
N PRO A 54 6.08 18.34 0.97
CA PRO A 54 5.44 18.24 2.26
C PRO A 54 3.94 17.98 2.02
N PRO A 55 3.32 17.01 2.71
CA PRO A 55 1.90 16.78 2.57
C PRO A 55 1.17 18.08 2.90
N TYR A 56 0.42 18.62 1.95
CA TYR A 56 -0.50 19.71 2.23
C TYR A 56 -1.57 19.15 3.18
N ILE A 57 -1.45 19.51 4.46
CA ILE A 57 -2.48 19.25 5.46
C ILE A 57 -3.43 20.46 5.37
N PRO A 58 -4.68 20.29 4.90
CA PRO A 58 -5.66 21.35 4.99
C PRO A 58 -5.82 21.70 6.48
N GLU A 59 -5.64 22.97 6.82
CA GLU A 59 -5.89 23.47 8.17
C GLU A 59 -7.36 23.19 8.49
N LEU A 60 -7.62 22.26 9.41
CA LEU A 60 -8.97 21.88 9.80
C LEU A 60 -9.55 23.03 10.62
N THR A 61 -10.24 23.95 9.96
CA THR A 61 -11.07 24.95 10.64
C THR A 61 -12.31 24.23 11.17
N TYR A 62 -12.34 23.95 12.47
CA TYR A 62 -13.53 23.42 13.12
C TYR A 62 -14.57 24.54 13.19
N ASP A 63 -15.71 24.32 12.51
CA ASP A 63 -16.89 25.17 12.66
C ASP A 63 -17.65 24.70 13.91
N ASP A 64 -17.46 25.42 15.01
CA ASP A 64 -18.08 25.13 16.31
C ASP A 64 -19.57 25.55 16.36
N SER A 65 -20.16 25.99 15.23
CA SER A 65 -21.53 26.50 15.17
C SER A 65 -22.60 25.45 15.54
N ASP A 66 -22.30 24.16 15.36
CA ASP A 66 -23.20 23.04 15.67
C ASP A 66 -22.82 22.27 16.95
N SER A 67 -21.87 22.78 17.72
CA SER A 67 -21.44 22.13 18.96
C SER A 67 -22.51 22.28 20.06
N GLN A 68 -23.07 21.15 20.48
CA GLN A 68 -23.97 21.07 21.64
C GLN A 68 -23.22 21.06 22.99
N ILE A 69 -21.92 21.35 22.98
CA ILE A 69 -21.10 21.37 24.18
C ILE A 69 -21.42 22.67 24.93
N PRO A 70 -21.89 22.61 26.19
CA PRO A 70 -22.08 23.82 26.99
C PRO A 70 -20.77 24.58 27.12
N ALA A 71 -20.78 25.88 26.81
CA ALA A 71 -19.66 26.74 27.12
C ALA A 71 -19.54 26.83 28.66
N TYR A 72 -18.49 26.22 29.21
CA TYR A 72 -18.07 26.14 30.62
C TYR A 72 -18.67 25.02 31.49
N ASP A 73 -17.77 24.13 31.93
CA ASP A 73 -17.92 23.37 33.18
C ASP A 73 -17.63 24.30 34.37
N TYR A 74 -18.67 24.65 35.12
CA TYR A 74 -18.57 25.37 36.39
C TYR A 74 -18.10 24.38 37.49
N TRP A 75 -16.79 24.13 37.57
CA TRP A 75 -16.19 23.44 38.72
C TRP A 75 -15.97 24.44 39.86
N ASN A 76 -17.01 24.72 40.65
CA ASN A 76 -16.89 25.39 41.94
C ASN A 76 -17.66 24.63 43.02
#